data_AF-A0A944GHM9-F1
#
_entry.id   AF-A0A944GHM9-F1
#
_cell.length_a   1.000
_cell.length_b   1.000
_cell.length_c   1.000
_cell.angle_alpha   90.00
_cell.angle_beta   90.00
_cell.angle_gamma   90.00
#
_symmetry.space_group_name_H-M   'P 1'
#
loop_
_entity.id
_entity.type
_entity.pdbx_description
1 polymer ?
#
loop_
_entity_poly.entity_id
_entity_poly.type
_entity_poly.pdbx_seq_one_letter_code
_entity_poly.pdbx_strand_id
1 'polypeptide(L)'
;MFDKFNPKRKIFLILSLIAYIGCMLILIVEAAMPGNISSDQSNAIGGGIADIVNENAGDQSEIILPTSVKFNEPEKNTLYVGETLSLEVVIEPENSSFKSLTYTTSSEKILAVDSEGKLQANASGEAIITVCSTSYPELQDSLKFLIKNIEEESITSLINAEKNEEGHYVLEAGKSYPIQTTFEPANTTIKTLTYQASCDSSILSVSQSGTLYPVKESTSPILVTVTSNNMKTSQFSVVIKENKEDIIPLQEISLSQNDYIQSIGESINLQNSSVYKITFTPSNATYRTFRIEVEDSSIASVSNTSVKGLKEGETTLKVISDYDENIFATRTLRIGIVELNSISKILVGNSTSPKLIVGESKNVTYQGANPSNATAVKDKASNHILYK
;
A
#
# COMPACT_ATOMS: atom_id res chain seq x y z
N MET A 1 -7.08 -25.80 119.60
CA MET A 1 -7.12 -24.39 119.16
C MET A 1 -8.25 -24.06 118.17
N PHE A 2 -9.00 -25.04 117.63
CA PHE A 2 -10.02 -24.81 116.60
C PHE A 2 -11.46 -25.17 117.02
N ASP A 3 -11.75 -25.34 118.31
CA ASP A 3 -13.05 -25.87 118.77
C ASP A 3 -14.23 -24.89 118.65
N LYS A 4 -13.98 -23.60 118.40
CA LYS A 4 -15.02 -22.56 118.27
C LYS A 4 -15.47 -22.23 116.84
N PHE A 5 -15.03 -22.94 115.81
CA PHE A 5 -15.36 -22.60 114.40
C PHE A 5 -16.36 -23.58 113.75
N ASN A 6 -17.23 -23.07 112.87
CA ASN A 6 -18.17 -23.87 112.06
C ASN A 6 -17.41 -24.88 111.16
N PRO A 7 -17.92 -26.12 110.96
CA PRO A 7 -17.23 -27.21 110.24
C PRO A 7 -16.59 -26.82 108.90
N LYS A 8 -17.24 -26.02 108.06
CA LYS A 8 -16.66 -25.59 106.76
C LYS A 8 -15.42 -24.70 106.93
N ARG A 9 -15.41 -23.83 107.95
CA ARG A 9 -14.29 -22.92 108.24
C ARG A 9 -13.10 -23.66 108.87
N LYS A 10 -13.35 -24.76 109.62
CA LYS A 10 -12.28 -25.64 110.12
C LYS A 10 -11.52 -26.33 108.98
N ILE A 11 -12.24 -26.87 107.99
CA ILE A 11 -11.62 -27.55 106.83
C ILE A 11 -10.74 -26.59 106.03
N PHE A 12 -11.22 -25.38 105.76
CA PHE A 12 -10.45 -24.36 105.05
C PHE A 12 -9.17 -23.94 105.80
N LEU A 13 -9.25 -23.71 107.12
CA LEU A 13 -8.10 -23.34 107.93
C LEU A 13 -7.07 -24.47 108.03
N ILE A 14 -7.53 -25.73 108.08
CA ILE A 14 -6.63 -26.90 108.07
C ILE A 14 -5.92 -27.01 106.72
N LEU A 15 -6.63 -26.86 105.60
CA LEU A 15 -6.02 -26.89 104.26
C LEU A 15 -5.02 -25.75 104.05
N SER A 16 -5.35 -24.54 104.50
CA SER A 16 -4.45 -23.37 104.42
C SER A 16 -3.22 -23.55 105.32
N LEU A 17 -3.36 -24.14 106.50
CA LEU A 17 -2.23 -24.45 107.37
C LEU A 17 -1.34 -25.55 106.78
N ILE A 18 -1.92 -26.58 106.16
CA ILE A 18 -1.17 -27.64 105.46
C ILE A 18 -0.40 -27.04 104.27
N ALA A 19 -1.02 -26.16 103.48
CA ALA A 19 -0.35 -25.47 102.39
C ALA A 19 0.79 -24.56 102.88
N TYR A 20 0.57 -23.81 103.97
CA TYR A 20 1.59 -22.96 104.59
C TYR A 20 2.78 -23.78 105.11
N ILE A 21 2.51 -24.92 105.78
CA ILE A 21 3.55 -25.85 106.24
C ILE A 21 4.28 -26.47 105.04
N GLY A 22 3.57 -26.81 103.97
CA GLY A 22 4.15 -27.32 102.72
C GLY A 22 5.10 -26.30 102.07
N CYS A 23 4.69 -25.04 101.94
CA CYS A 23 5.54 -23.98 101.43
C CYS A 23 6.75 -23.69 102.33
N MET A 24 6.58 -23.70 103.66
CA MET A 24 7.69 -23.54 104.59
C MET A 24 8.67 -24.71 104.53
N LEU A 25 8.19 -25.94 104.34
CA LEU A 25 9.05 -27.11 104.15
C LEU A 25 9.87 -27.00 102.87
N ILE A 26 9.30 -26.51 101.77
CA ILE A 26 10.04 -26.30 100.51
C ILE A 26 11.14 -25.25 100.70
N LEU A 27 10.82 -24.13 101.35
CA LEU A 27 11.82 -23.08 101.64
C LEU A 27 12.92 -23.57 102.60
N ILE A 28 12.60 -24.41 103.58
CA ILE A 28 13.59 -25.02 104.47
C ILE A 28 14.45 -26.04 103.72
N VAL A 29 13.88 -26.81 102.80
CA VAL A 29 14.63 -27.76 101.97
C VAL A 29 15.58 -27.02 101.03
N GLU A 30 15.14 -25.95 100.36
CA GLU A 30 16.03 -25.11 99.55
C GLU A 30 17.12 -24.43 100.39
N ALA A 31 16.81 -23.95 101.59
CA ALA A 31 17.79 -23.35 102.49
C ALA A 31 18.76 -24.37 103.12
N ALA A 32 18.38 -25.65 103.21
CA ALA A 32 19.20 -26.74 103.74
C ALA A 32 19.96 -27.50 102.64
N MET A 33 19.66 -27.26 101.36
CA MET A 33 20.47 -27.80 100.27
C MET A 33 21.80 -27.06 100.23
N PRO A 34 22.93 -27.78 100.21
CA PRO A 34 24.24 -27.15 100.15
C PRO A 34 24.34 -26.32 98.86
N GLY A 35 24.88 -25.11 98.97
CA GLY A 35 24.91 -24.12 97.88
C GLY A 35 25.57 -24.62 96.59
N ASN A 36 26.35 -25.71 96.66
CA ASN A 36 26.91 -26.38 95.49
C ASN A 36 25.83 -26.99 94.58
N ILE A 37 24.74 -27.56 95.10
CA ILE A 37 23.71 -28.18 94.24
C ILE A 37 22.90 -27.11 93.49
N SER A 38 22.59 -26.00 94.17
CA SER A 38 21.91 -24.87 93.54
C SER A 38 22.81 -24.17 92.51
N SER A 39 24.11 -24.00 92.82
CA SER A 39 25.06 -23.49 91.83
C SER A 39 25.26 -24.45 90.67
N ASP A 40 25.28 -25.76 90.90
CA ASP A 40 25.46 -26.78 89.85
C ASP A 40 24.24 -26.82 88.93
N GLN A 41 23.02 -26.69 89.47
CA GLN A 41 21.81 -26.55 88.66
C GLN A 41 21.78 -25.24 87.88
N SER A 42 22.15 -24.12 88.52
CA SER A 42 22.23 -22.82 87.86
C SER A 42 23.32 -22.77 86.78
N ASN A 43 24.44 -23.47 86.98
CA ASN A 43 25.52 -23.62 86.00
C ASN A 43 25.14 -24.60 84.90
N ALA A 44 24.34 -25.64 85.17
CA ALA A 44 23.83 -26.54 84.14
C ALA A 44 22.82 -25.85 83.22
N ILE A 45 21.92 -25.02 83.79
CA ILE A 45 20.97 -24.22 83.01
C ILE A 45 21.69 -23.05 82.31
N GLY A 46 22.55 -22.33 83.03
CA GLY A 46 23.34 -21.23 82.48
C GLY A 46 24.34 -21.69 81.42
N GLY A 47 24.97 -22.85 81.62
CA GLY A 47 25.84 -23.53 80.67
C GLY A 47 25.06 -24.02 79.46
N GLY A 48 23.91 -24.67 79.64
CA GLY A 48 23.07 -25.08 78.51
C GLY A 48 22.52 -23.90 77.69
N ILE A 49 22.17 -22.78 78.33
CA ILE A 49 21.79 -21.54 77.62
C ILE A 49 23.01 -20.92 76.94
N ALA A 50 24.18 -20.90 77.58
CA ALA A 50 25.41 -20.42 76.97
C ALA A 50 25.80 -21.28 75.77
N ASP A 51 25.70 -22.61 75.86
CA ASP A 51 25.95 -23.55 74.78
C ASP A 51 24.94 -23.33 73.64
N ILE A 52 23.63 -23.19 73.91
CA ILE A 52 22.61 -22.88 72.89
C ILE A 52 22.85 -21.49 72.25
N VAL A 53 23.26 -20.49 73.02
CA VAL A 53 23.58 -19.15 72.51
C VAL A 53 24.86 -19.16 71.69
N ASN A 54 25.87 -19.93 72.09
CA ASN A 54 27.16 -20.03 71.40
C ASN A 54 27.06 -20.93 70.16
N GLU A 55 26.23 -21.97 70.21
CA GLU A 55 25.87 -22.85 69.09
C GLU A 55 25.02 -22.09 68.05
N ASN A 56 24.14 -21.17 68.47
CA ASN A 56 23.47 -20.21 67.57
C ASN A 56 24.35 -19.01 67.15
N ALA A 57 25.38 -18.65 67.92
CA ALA A 57 26.31 -17.58 67.55
C ALA A 57 27.28 -18.01 66.43
N GLY A 58 27.40 -19.33 66.19
CA GLY A 58 28.17 -19.91 65.10
C GLY A 58 27.52 -19.79 63.72
N ASP A 59 26.23 -19.41 63.62
CA ASP A 59 25.54 -19.19 62.34
C ASP A 59 25.75 -17.75 61.83
N GLN A 60 27.00 -17.28 61.90
CA GLN A 60 27.43 -16.14 61.09
C GLN A 60 27.68 -16.70 59.69
N SER A 61 26.67 -16.65 58.82
CA SER A 61 26.84 -16.96 57.39
C SER A 61 28.09 -16.25 56.88
N GLU A 62 29.14 -17.00 56.55
CA GLU A 62 30.40 -16.44 56.06
C GLU A 62 30.10 -15.69 54.75
N ILE A 63 30.34 -14.38 54.74
CA ILE A 63 30.12 -13.55 53.55
C ILE A 63 31.27 -13.81 52.59
N ILE A 64 30.98 -14.49 51.49
CA ILE A 64 31.98 -14.84 50.46
C ILE A 64 31.85 -13.86 49.29
N LEU A 65 32.89 -13.06 49.11
CA LEU A 65 32.95 -12.04 48.06
C LEU A 65 33.15 -12.67 46.67
N PRO A 66 32.48 -12.18 45.62
CA PRO A 66 32.78 -12.58 44.25
C PRO A 66 34.13 -11.99 43.81
N THR A 67 34.84 -12.74 42.98
CA THR A 67 36.17 -12.38 42.43
C THR A 67 36.17 -12.26 40.91
N SER A 68 35.26 -12.96 40.23
CA SER A 68 35.10 -12.88 38.78
C SER A 68 33.62 -13.02 38.40
N VAL A 69 33.23 -12.35 37.31
CA VAL A 69 31.96 -12.54 36.61
C VAL A 69 32.34 -12.74 35.15
N LYS A 70 31.93 -13.85 34.53
CA LYS A 70 32.25 -14.16 33.13
C LYS A 70 31.07 -14.81 32.44
N PHE A 71 30.88 -14.48 31.18
CA PHE A 71 29.99 -15.25 30.32
C PHE A 71 30.59 -16.64 30.08
N ASN A 72 29.73 -17.66 30.08
CA ASN A 72 30.06 -18.90 29.40
C ASN A 72 30.10 -18.63 27.90
N GLU A 73 31.01 -19.32 27.20
CA GLU A 73 31.13 -19.19 25.75
C GLU A 73 29.81 -19.63 25.08
N PRO A 74 29.12 -18.72 24.36
CA PRO A 74 27.84 -19.05 23.76
C PRO A 74 28.03 -19.96 22.53
N GLU A 75 27.04 -20.80 22.23
CA GLU A 75 27.06 -21.67 21.04
C GLU A 75 27.16 -20.89 19.72
N LYS A 76 26.63 -19.66 19.70
CA LYS A 76 26.64 -18.78 18.54
C LYS A 76 26.70 -17.31 18.94
N ASN A 77 27.39 -16.52 18.11
CA ASN A 77 27.59 -15.09 18.30
C ASN A 77 26.92 -14.30 17.15
N THR A 78 26.32 -15.02 16.21
CA THR A 78 25.51 -14.47 15.12
C THR A 78 24.07 -14.93 15.30
N LEU A 79 23.14 -13.98 15.34
CA LEU A 79 21.70 -14.24 15.45
C LEU A 79 20.99 -13.72 14.21
N TYR A 80 19.82 -14.27 13.92
CA TYR A 80 18.89 -13.68 12.95
C TYR A 80 17.83 -12.83 13.67
N VAL A 81 17.32 -11.80 13.00
CA VAL A 81 16.23 -10.98 13.56
C VAL A 81 15.05 -11.89 13.94
N GLY A 82 14.54 -11.71 15.16
CA GLY A 82 13.48 -12.51 15.77
C GLY A 82 13.98 -13.71 16.60
N GLU A 83 15.25 -14.09 16.49
CA GLU A 83 15.81 -15.16 17.32
C GLU A 83 16.00 -14.73 18.78
N THR A 84 15.95 -15.73 19.66
CA THR A 84 16.25 -15.58 21.08
C THR A 84 17.40 -16.49 21.49
N LEU A 85 18.22 -16.04 22.44
CA LEU A 85 19.33 -16.81 23.00
C LEU A 85 19.44 -16.51 24.50
N SER A 86 19.49 -17.53 25.35
CA SER A 86 19.77 -17.34 26.78
C SER A 86 21.26 -17.39 27.03
N LEU A 87 21.80 -16.41 27.75
CA LEU A 87 23.19 -16.38 28.16
C LEU A 87 23.37 -17.04 29.52
N GLU A 88 24.43 -17.82 29.66
CA GLU A 88 24.87 -18.35 30.95
C GLU A 88 26.05 -17.54 31.46
N VAL A 89 26.02 -17.21 32.75
CA VAL A 89 27.06 -16.41 33.41
C VAL A 89 27.52 -17.13 34.66
N VAL A 90 28.83 -17.19 34.86
CA VAL A 90 29.46 -17.80 36.03
C VAL A 90 30.05 -16.70 36.90
N ILE A 91 29.79 -16.81 38.21
CA ILE A 91 30.37 -15.97 39.26
C ILE A 91 31.30 -16.86 40.10
N GLU A 92 32.56 -16.48 40.24
CA GLU A 92 33.52 -17.22 41.07
C GLU A 92 33.85 -16.49 42.37
N PRO A 93 33.92 -17.18 43.52
CA PRO A 93 33.62 -18.61 43.69
C PRO A 93 32.10 -18.88 43.66
N GLU A 94 31.70 -20.10 43.28
CA GLU A 94 30.28 -20.50 43.11
C GLU A 94 29.44 -20.30 44.39
N ASN A 95 30.07 -20.39 45.56
CA ASN A 95 29.46 -20.19 46.86
C ASN A 95 29.45 -18.71 47.31
N SER A 96 29.70 -17.74 46.42
CA SER A 96 29.59 -16.32 46.73
C SER A 96 28.19 -15.97 47.28
N SER A 97 28.18 -15.10 48.30
CA SER A 97 26.95 -14.55 48.90
C SER A 97 26.25 -13.54 47.98
N PHE A 98 26.89 -13.07 46.91
CA PHE A 98 26.41 -12.01 46.01
C PHE A 98 26.22 -12.53 44.58
N LYS A 99 25.06 -13.12 44.30
CA LYS A 99 24.73 -13.74 42.99
C LYS A 99 23.91 -12.87 42.04
N SER A 100 23.53 -11.67 42.47
CA SER A 100 22.73 -10.75 41.65
C SER A 100 23.55 -10.19 40.49
N LEU A 101 23.00 -10.33 39.28
CA LEU A 101 23.59 -9.86 38.03
C LEU A 101 22.70 -8.79 37.39
N THR A 102 23.32 -7.92 36.62
CA THR A 102 22.64 -6.90 35.83
C THR A 102 23.18 -6.94 34.41
N TYR A 103 22.27 -7.04 33.45
CA TYR A 103 22.59 -7.08 32.03
C TYR A 103 22.29 -5.73 31.40
N THR A 104 23.16 -5.30 30.50
CA THR A 104 22.99 -4.08 29.70
C THR A 104 23.35 -4.37 28.26
N THR A 105 22.75 -3.62 27.34
CA THR A 105 23.00 -3.73 25.90
C THR A 105 23.45 -2.38 25.35
N SER A 106 24.35 -2.40 24.37
CA SER A 106 24.75 -1.19 23.65
C SER A 106 23.62 -0.62 22.79
N SER A 107 22.61 -1.43 22.42
CA SER A 107 21.47 -0.99 21.62
C SER A 107 20.27 -1.94 21.77
N GLU A 108 19.30 -1.58 22.60
CA GLU A 108 18.04 -2.33 22.77
C GLU A 108 17.23 -2.46 21.45
N LYS A 109 17.41 -1.52 20.52
CA LYS A 109 16.77 -1.56 19.20
C LYS A 109 17.32 -2.69 18.31
N ILE A 110 18.56 -3.10 18.52
CA ILE A 110 19.23 -4.17 17.76
C ILE A 110 19.10 -5.49 18.53
N LEU A 111 19.45 -5.48 19.81
CA LEU A 111 19.47 -6.67 20.68
C LEU A 111 19.05 -6.26 22.09
N ALA A 112 17.87 -6.73 22.52
CA ALA A 112 17.40 -6.57 23.88
C ALA A 112 17.88 -7.73 24.75
N VAL A 113 18.06 -7.47 26.05
CA VAL A 113 18.38 -8.47 27.07
C VAL A 113 17.45 -8.24 28.25
N ASP A 114 16.88 -9.31 28.82
CA ASP A 114 16.05 -9.23 30.02
C ASP A 114 16.86 -9.43 31.31
N SER A 115 16.18 -9.36 32.46
CA SER A 115 16.82 -9.52 33.78
C SER A 115 17.37 -10.94 34.03
N GLU A 116 16.94 -11.92 33.24
CA GLU A 116 17.39 -13.31 33.33
C GLU A 116 18.53 -13.63 32.36
N GLY A 117 18.97 -12.66 31.55
CA GLY A 117 20.03 -12.84 30.55
C GLY A 117 19.54 -13.45 29.24
N LYS A 118 18.24 -13.42 28.96
CA LYS A 118 17.68 -13.85 27.68
C LYS A 118 17.72 -12.69 26.68
N LEU A 119 18.32 -12.97 25.53
CA LEU A 119 18.45 -12.06 24.40
C LEU A 119 17.27 -12.17 23.44
N GLN A 120 16.87 -11.04 22.86
CA GLN A 120 15.89 -10.93 21.79
C GLN A 120 16.47 -10.06 20.66
N ALA A 121 16.72 -10.67 19.51
CA ALA A 121 17.23 -9.97 18.33
C ALA A 121 16.10 -9.19 17.63
N ASN A 122 16.21 -7.86 17.61
CA ASN A 122 15.13 -6.97 17.15
C ASN A 122 15.41 -6.37 15.76
N ALA A 123 16.66 -6.07 15.44
CA ALA A 123 17.05 -5.48 14.16
C ALA A 123 18.46 -5.92 13.76
N SER A 124 18.78 -5.90 12.46
CA SER A 124 20.13 -6.20 11.99
C SER A 124 21.13 -5.13 12.42
N GLY A 125 22.35 -5.57 12.67
CA GLY A 125 23.44 -4.72 13.14
C GLY A 125 24.32 -5.42 14.16
N GLU A 126 25.17 -4.66 14.84
CA GLU A 126 26.04 -5.17 15.89
C GLU A 126 25.60 -4.62 17.24
N ALA A 127 25.58 -5.48 18.26
CA ALA A 127 25.30 -5.08 19.63
C ALA A 127 26.27 -5.78 20.60
N ILE A 128 26.59 -5.10 21.69
CA ILE A 128 27.43 -5.62 22.77
C ILE A 128 26.55 -5.78 23.99
N ILE A 129 26.57 -6.97 24.58
CA ILE A 129 25.92 -7.27 25.85
C ILE A 129 26.98 -7.26 26.94
N THR A 130 26.72 -6.51 28.01
CA THR A 130 27.58 -6.43 29.19
C THR A 130 26.84 -6.96 30.40
N VAL A 131 27.44 -7.92 31.10
CA VAL A 131 26.97 -8.38 32.41
C VAL A 131 27.84 -7.81 33.50
N CYS A 132 27.22 -7.43 34.61
CA CYS A 132 27.84 -6.80 35.76
C CYS A 132 27.29 -7.40 37.05
N SER A 133 28.12 -7.59 38.08
CA SER A 133 27.61 -7.87 39.42
C SER A 133 26.87 -6.65 39.96
N THR A 134 25.68 -6.83 40.53
CA THR A 134 24.91 -5.73 41.11
C THR A 134 25.60 -5.13 42.34
N SER A 135 26.35 -5.97 43.09
CA SER A 135 27.03 -5.55 44.33
C SER A 135 28.46 -5.08 44.11
N TYR A 136 29.11 -5.54 43.02
CA TYR A 136 30.51 -5.24 42.69
C TYR A 136 30.63 -4.82 41.21
N PRO A 137 30.29 -3.55 40.87
CA PRO A 137 30.19 -3.13 39.48
C PRO A 137 31.49 -3.18 38.66
N GLU A 138 32.63 -3.26 39.33
CA GLU A 138 33.94 -3.46 38.72
C GLU A 138 34.11 -4.86 38.10
N LEU A 139 33.31 -5.84 38.54
CA LEU A 139 33.27 -7.19 38.00
C LEU A 139 32.27 -7.24 36.85
N GLN A 140 32.79 -7.14 35.62
CA GLN A 140 32.01 -7.13 34.41
C GLN A 140 32.66 -7.96 33.29
N ASP A 141 31.83 -8.43 32.37
CA ASP A 141 32.24 -9.08 31.14
C ASP A 141 31.35 -8.62 29.98
N SER A 142 31.82 -8.76 28.74
CA SER A 142 31.10 -8.30 27.55
C SER A 142 31.23 -9.23 26.36
N LEU A 143 30.12 -9.46 25.66
CA LEU A 143 30.07 -10.25 24.43
C LEU A 143 29.51 -9.43 23.27
N LYS A 144 30.14 -9.57 22.09
CA LYS A 144 29.68 -8.93 20.85
C LYS A 144 28.83 -9.92 20.04
N PHE A 145 27.66 -9.45 19.61
CA PHE A 145 26.74 -10.17 18.74
C PHE A 145 26.56 -9.46 17.40
N LEU A 146 26.46 -10.25 16.33
CA LEU A 146 26.10 -9.79 14.99
C LEU A 146 24.69 -10.29 14.64
N ILE A 147 23.75 -9.38 14.41
CA ILE A 147 22.38 -9.71 14.04
C ILE A 147 22.25 -9.53 12.52
N LYS A 148 21.87 -10.61 11.83
CA LYS A 148 21.64 -10.63 10.39
C LYS A 148 20.16 -10.60 10.05
N ASN A 149 19.86 -10.02 8.90
CA ASN A 149 18.54 -10.13 8.30
C ASN A 149 18.32 -11.56 7.83
N ILE A 150 17.06 -12.00 7.88
CA ILE A 150 16.58 -13.18 7.17
C ILE A 150 16.23 -12.73 5.77
N GLU A 151 16.93 -13.30 4.79
CA GLU A 151 16.75 -13.03 3.36
C GLU A 151 15.77 -14.02 2.75
N GLU A 152 14.99 -13.55 1.78
CA GLU A 152 14.07 -14.38 1.00
C GLU A 152 14.83 -15.19 -0.05
N GLU A 153 14.49 -16.47 -0.16
CA GLU A 153 14.94 -17.35 -1.24
C GLU A 153 14.11 -17.15 -2.50
N SER A 154 12.79 -16.94 -2.33
CA SER A 154 11.84 -16.70 -3.41
C SER A 154 10.69 -15.79 -3.01
N ILE A 155 10.04 -15.20 -4.01
CA ILE A 155 8.81 -14.42 -3.84
C ILE A 155 7.73 -14.92 -4.79
N THR A 156 6.49 -14.91 -4.33
CA THR A 156 5.32 -15.24 -5.15
C THR A 156 4.33 -14.10 -5.09
N SER A 157 3.90 -13.59 -6.24
CA SER A 157 2.97 -12.47 -6.35
C SER A 157 1.69 -12.88 -7.08
N LEU A 158 0.56 -12.44 -6.55
CA LEU A 158 -0.78 -12.71 -7.07
C LEU A 158 -1.67 -11.47 -6.93
N ILE A 159 -2.72 -11.41 -7.73
CA ILE A 159 -3.76 -10.39 -7.64
C ILE A 159 -5.11 -11.06 -7.49
N ASN A 160 -6.07 -10.34 -6.89
CA ASN A 160 -7.44 -10.80 -6.76
C ASN A 160 -8.21 -10.55 -8.07
N ALA A 161 -7.91 -11.34 -9.10
CA ALA A 161 -8.60 -11.34 -10.38
C ALA A 161 -8.70 -12.77 -10.92
N GLU A 162 -9.70 -13.03 -11.76
CA GLU A 162 -9.85 -14.31 -12.43
C GLU A 162 -8.85 -14.47 -13.57
N LYS A 163 -8.46 -15.71 -13.87
CA LYS A 163 -7.61 -16.03 -15.02
C LYS A 163 -8.47 -16.51 -16.20
N ASN A 164 -8.06 -16.17 -17.42
CA ASN A 164 -8.62 -16.76 -18.62
C ASN A 164 -8.10 -18.21 -18.82
N GLU A 165 -8.57 -18.88 -19.88
CA GLU A 165 -8.15 -20.25 -20.24
C GLU A 165 -6.64 -20.36 -20.53
N GLU A 166 -5.99 -19.25 -20.89
CA GLU A 166 -4.55 -19.16 -21.16
C GLU A 166 -3.73 -18.84 -19.88
N GLY A 167 -4.38 -18.69 -18.72
CA GLY A 167 -3.73 -18.43 -17.44
C GLY A 167 -3.36 -16.97 -17.17
N HIS A 168 -3.81 -16.02 -18.00
CA HIS A 168 -3.63 -14.58 -17.81
C HIS A 168 -4.72 -14.00 -16.92
N TYR A 169 -4.35 -13.14 -15.97
CA TYR A 169 -5.33 -12.43 -15.16
C TYR A 169 -6.12 -11.44 -16.03
N VAL A 170 -7.43 -11.43 -15.87
CA VAL A 170 -8.33 -10.55 -16.61
C VAL A 170 -8.69 -9.35 -15.75
N LEU A 171 -8.24 -8.17 -16.18
CA LEU A 171 -8.50 -6.90 -15.50
C LEU A 171 -9.50 -6.07 -16.28
N GLU A 172 -10.25 -5.22 -15.59
CA GLU A 172 -11.17 -4.26 -16.21
C GLU A 172 -10.60 -2.85 -16.13
N ALA A 173 -10.69 -2.12 -17.25
CA ALA A 173 -10.26 -0.73 -17.33
C ALA A 173 -10.97 0.16 -16.28
N GLY A 174 -10.23 1.03 -15.60
CA GLY A 174 -10.76 1.92 -14.57
C GLY A 174 -10.89 1.31 -13.17
N LYS A 175 -10.73 -0.01 -13.00
CA LYS A 175 -10.67 -0.67 -11.68
C LYS A 175 -9.26 -0.65 -11.10
N SER A 176 -9.10 -1.11 -9.85
CA SER A 176 -7.80 -1.19 -9.17
C SER A 176 -7.57 -2.58 -8.57
N TYR A 177 -6.36 -3.11 -8.74
CA TYR A 177 -6.01 -4.46 -8.30
C TYR A 177 -4.71 -4.44 -7.48
N PRO A 178 -4.77 -4.62 -6.15
CA PRO A 178 -3.57 -4.68 -5.31
C PRO A 178 -2.83 -6.01 -5.52
N ILE A 179 -1.51 -5.93 -5.67
CA ILE A 179 -0.61 -7.08 -5.75
C ILE A 179 -0.32 -7.57 -4.33
N GLN A 180 -0.61 -8.83 -4.08
CA GLN A 180 -0.29 -9.54 -2.86
C GLN A 180 0.97 -10.35 -3.09
N THR A 181 2.00 -10.15 -2.27
CA THR A 181 3.29 -10.85 -2.39
C THR A 181 3.60 -11.61 -1.11
N THR A 182 3.92 -12.90 -1.26
CA THR A 182 4.41 -13.76 -0.18
C THR A 182 5.90 -14.05 -0.37
N PHE A 183 6.62 -14.20 0.74
CA PHE A 183 8.06 -14.44 0.79
C PHE A 183 8.33 -15.84 1.33
N GLU A 184 9.31 -16.54 0.78
CA GLU A 184 9.81 -17.80 1.33
C GLU A 184 11.29 -17.62 1.70
N PRO A 185 11.69 -17.79 2.97
CA PRO A 185 10.83 -18.15 4.11
C PRO A 185 9.92 -16.98 4.55
N ALA A 186 8.77 -17.30 5.16
CA ALA A 186 7.75 -16.31 5.54
C ALA A 186 8.22 -15.26 6.56
N ASN A 187 9.23 -15.58 7.36
CA ASN A 187 9.84 -14.69 8.36
C ASN A 187 10.97 -13.80 7.80
N THR A 188 11.08 -13.69 6.47
CA THR A 188 11.99 -12.73 5.82
C THR A 188 11.81 -11.33 6.40
N THR A 189 12.93 -10.68 6.71
CA THR A 189 12.97 -9.38 7.39
C THR A 189 13.05 -8.20 6.43
N ILE A 190 13.51 -8.41 5.19
CA ILE A 190 13.54 -7.37 4.16
C ILE A 190 12.36 -7.58 3.20
N LYS A 191 11.45 -6.60 3.12
CA LYS A 191 10.18 -6.72 2.37
C LYS A 191 9.96 -5.60 1.35
N THR A 192 11.05 -4.96 0.92
CA THR A 192 10.95 -3.86 -0.04
C THR A 192 10.77 -4.44 -1.44
N LEU A 193 9.72 -4.01 -2.13
CA LEU A 193 9.35 -4.49 -3.47
C LEU A 193 9.36 -3.34 -4.47
N THR A 194 9.73 -3.65 -5.71
CA THR A 194 9.57 -2.78 -6.87
C THR A 194 8.70 -3.46 -7.91
N TYR A 195 7.92 -2.67 -8.65
CA TYR A 195 6.90 -3.17 -9.57
C TYR A 195 7.11 -2.55 -10.94
N GLN A 196 7.00 -3.37 -11.99
CA GLN A 196 7.13 -2.94 -13.37
C GLN A 196 6.13 -3.67 -14.26
N ALA A 197 5.50 -2.93 -15.17
CA ALA A 197 4.69 -3.49 -16.24
C ALA A 197 5.45 -3.37 -17.58
N SER A 198 5.32 -4.37 -18.46
CA SER A 198 5.97 -4.41 -19.77
C SER A 198 5.26 -3.55 -20.84
N CYS A 199 4.52 -2.52 -20.44
CA CYS A 199 3.74 -1.65 -21.32
C CYS A 199 3.86 -0.19 -20.90
N ASP A 200 3.31 0.71 -21.73
CA ASP A 200 3.21 2.13 -21.40
C ASP A 200 2.14 2.38 -20.32
N SER A 201 2.37 3.43 -19.51
CA SER A 201 1.45 3.86 -18.44
C SER A 201 0.05 4.25 -18.93
N SER A 202 -0.11 4.59 -20.21
CA SER A 202 -1.41 4.85 -20.86
C SER A 202 -2.27 3.60 -21.06
N ILE A 203 -1.68 2.40 -20.90
CA ILE A 203 -2.39 1.11 -20.98
C ILE A 203 -2.62 0.54 -19.58
N LEU A 204 -1.55 0.45 -18.79
CA LEU A 204 -1.57 -0.06 -17.42
C LEU A 204 -0.54 0.70 -16.60
N SER A 205 -0.94 1.25 -15.46
CA SER A 205 -0.02 1.85 -14.51
C SER A 205 0.05 1.04 -13.22
N VAL A 206 1.19 1.11 -12.53
CA VAL A 206 1.40 0.45 -11.24
C VAL A 206 1.93 1.46 -10.23
N SER A 207 1.33 1.52 -9.04
CA SER A 207 1.77 2.40 -7.97
C SER A 207 3.02 1.86 -7.27
N GLN A 208 3.71 2.75 -6.52
CA GLN A 208 4.82 2.35 -5.66
C GLN A 208 4.39 1.38 -4.53
N SER A 209 3.11 1.40 -4.15
CA SER A 209 2.52 0.47 -3.18
C SER A 209 2.11 -0.88 -3.79
N GLY A 210 2.35 -1.11 -5.08
CA GLY A 210 2.01 -2.37 -5.75
C GLY A 210 0.55 -2.50 -6.12
N THR A 211 -0.13 -1.42 -6.50
CA THR A 211 -1.51 -1.47 -7.01
C THR A 211 -1.54 -1.21 -8.50
N LEU A 212 -2.18 -2.10 -9.26
CA LEU A 212 -2.38 -1.98 -10.69
C LEU A 212 -3.63 -1.13 -10.99
N TYR A 213 -3.51 -0.22 -11.95
CA TYR A 213 -4.58 0.62 -12.50
C TYR A 213 -4.63 0.45 -14.01
N PRO A 214 -5.48 -0.45 -14.53
CA PRO A 214 -5.70 -0.64 -15.96
C PRO A 214 -6.39 0.60 -16.53
N VAL A 215 -5.83 1.19 -17.58
CA VAL A 215 -6.30 2.45 -18.15
C VAL A 215 -7.03 2.20 -19.47
N LYS A 216 -6.49 1.33 -20.32
CA LYS A 216 -7.02 1.04 -21.65
C LYS A 216 -7.06 -0.45 -21.91
N GLU A 217 -8.05 -0.88 -22.69
CA GLU A 217 -8.12 -2.26 -23.17
C GLU A 217 -6.82 -2.70 -23.88
N SER A 218 -6.44 -3.94 -23.63
CA SER A 218 -5.30 -4.60 -24.25
C SER A 218 -5.58 -6.09 -24.38
N THR A 219 -5.68 -6.55 -25.62
CA THR A 219 -5.84 -7.97 -25.97
C THR A 219 -4.51 -8.73 -25.90
N SER A 220 -3.38 -8.02 -25.98
CA SER A 220 -2.04 -8.61 -25.81
C SER A 220 -1.69 -8.74 -24.32
N PRO A 221 -1.10 -9.88 -23.89
CA PRO A 221 -0.72 -10.07 -22.50
C PRO A 221 0.40 -9.11 -22.10
N ILE A 222 0.21 -8.45 -20.96
CA ILE A 222 1.17 -7.56 -20.33
C ILE A 222 1.85 -8.32 -19.19
N LEU A 223 3.18 -8.32 -19.17
CA LEU A 223 3.96 -8.96 -18.12
C LEU A 223 4.16 -7.97 -16.97
N VAL A 224 3.71 -8.34 -15.77
CA VAL A 224 3.99 -7.61 -14.54
C VAL A 224 5.11 -8.33 -13.81
N THR A 225 6.19 -7.60 -13.51
CA THR A 225 7.34 -8.09 -12.75
C THR A 225 7.37 -7.42 -11.39
N VAL A 226 7.41 -8.23 -10.35
CA VAL A 226 7.65 -7.82 -8.97
C VAL A 226 9.07 -8.23 -8.62
N THR A 227 9.89 -7.29 -8.14
CA THR A 227 11.29 -7.54 -7.78
C THR A 227 11.53 -7.14 -6.34
N SER A 228 12.10 -8.03 -5.55
CA SER A 228 12.55 -7.71 -4.19
C SER A 228 13.89 -6.98 -4.19
N ASN A 229 14.26 -6.39 -3.05
CA ASN A 229 15.57 -5.75 -2.89
C ASN A 229 16.75 -6.72 -3.10
N ASN A 230 16.55 -8.02 -2.84
CA ASN A 230 17.55 -9.07 -3.06
C ASN A 230 17.49 -9.66 -4.47
N MET A 231 16.90 -8.92 -5.43
CA MET A 231 16.81 -9.29 -6.84
C MET A 231 16.00 -10.56 -7.12
N LYS A 232 15.18 -11.03 -6.17
CA LYS A 232 14.24 -12.12 -6.42
C LYS A 232 13.05 -11.57 -7.18
N THR A 233 12.61 -12.28 -8.22
CA THR A 233 11.54 -11.82 -9.09
C THR A 233 10.36 -12.77 -9.09
N SER A 234 9.15 -12.22 -9.11
CA SER A 234 7.91 -12.93 -9.41
C SER A 234 7.24 -12.27 -10.59
N GLN A 235 6.69 -13.07 -11.50
CA GLN A 235 6.07 -12.57 -12.72
C GLN A 235 4.70 -13.19 -12.93
N PHE A 236 3.78 -12.38 -13.44
CA PHE A 236 2.48 -12.83 -13.90
C PHE A 236 2.01 -11.99 -15.08
N SER A 237 1.16 -12.58 -15.92
CA SER A 237 0.63 -11.92 -17.10
C SER A 237 -0.81 -11.46 -16.89
N VAL A 238 -1.14 -10.29 -17.41
CA VAL A 238 -2.47 -9.69 -17.33
C VAL A 238 -2.97 -9.28 -18.72
N VAL A 239 -4.27 -9.35 -18.93
CA VAL A 239 -4.97 -8.78 -20.10
C VAL A 239 -6.04 -7.82 -19.61
N ILE A 240 -6.31 -6.77 -20.37
CA ILE A 240 -7.24 -5.71 -19.93
C ILE A 240 -8.44 -5.72 -20.86
N LYS A 241 -9.59 -6.02 -20.27
CA LYS A 241 -10.89 -5.88 -20.93
C LYS A 241 -11.42 -4.48 -20.69
N GLU A 242 -12.20 -4.05 -21.66
CA GLU A 242 -13.01 -2.86 -21.53
C GLU A 242 -14.01 -3.00 -20.36
N ASN A 243 -14.14 -1.95 -19.56
CA ASN A 243 -15.19 -1.90 -18.55
C ASN A 243 -16.52 -1.50 -19.21
N LYS A 244 -17.47 -2.43 -19.23
CA LYS A 244 -18.79 -2.21 -19.84
C LYS A 244 -19.74 -1.37 -18.99
N GLU A 245 -19.44 -1.17 -17.70
CA GLU A 245 -20.32 -0.42 -16.80
C GLU A 245 -20.32 1.10 -17.09
N ASP A 246 -19.24 1.63 -17.67
CA ASP A 246 -19.08 3.06 -17.98
C ASP A 246 -19.32 3.41 -19.47
N ILE A 247 -19.78 2.45 -20.28
CA ILE A 247 -20.06 2.68 -21.70
C ILE A 247 -21.45 3.29 -21.84
N ILE A 248 -21.50 4.53 -22.33
CA ILE A 248 -22.73 5.14 -22.83
C ILE A 248 -22.87 4.72 -24.30
N PRO A 249 -23.76 3.77 -24.63
CA PRO A 249 -23.87 3.25 -26.00
C PRO A 249 -24.34 4.36 -26.93
N LEU A 250 -23.68 4.48 -28.07
CA LEU A 250 -24.21 5.26 -29.18
C LEU A 250 -25.49 4.57 -29.66
N GLN A 251 -26.57 5.32 -29.80
CA GLN A 251 -27.87 4.79 -30.23
C GLN A 251 -28.15 5.18 -31.68
N GLU A 252 -27.73 6.38 -32.09
CA GLU A 252 -28.01 6.91 -33.41
C GLU A 252 -26.90 7.85 -33.88
N ILE A 253 -26.59 7.76 -35.17
CA ILE A 253 -25.89 8.80 -35.92
C ILE A 253 -26.94 9.50 -36.77
N SER A 254 -26.92 10.83 -36.78
CA SER A 254 -27.79 11.64 -37.62
C SER A 254 -26.96 12.55 -38.53
N LEU A 255 -27.42 12.70 -39.76
CA LEU A 255 -26.91 13.63 -40.76
C LEU A 255 -27.95 14.72 -40.97
N SER A 256 -27.52 15.98 -41.03
CA SER A 256 -28.41 17.07 -41.45
C SER A 256 -28.99 16.79 -42.84
N GLN A 257 -30.28 17.08 -43.05
CA GLN A 257 -31.01 16.82 -44.30
C GLN A 257 -31.38 18.11 -45.05
N ASN A 258 -30.60 19.18 -44.86
CA ASN A 258 -30.81 20.47 -45.54
C ASN A 258 -30.76 20.29 -47.06
N ASP A 259 -31.74 20.77 -47.81
CA ASP A 259 -31.68 20.71 -49.28
C ASP A 259 -30.47 21.53 -49.78
N TYR A 260 -29.52 20.85 -50.40
CA TYR A 260 -28.25 21.42 -50.83
C TYR A 260 -27.73 20.68 -52.04
N ILE A 261 -27.42 21.43 -53.08
CA ILE A 261 -26.74 20.95 -54.28
C ILE A 261 -25.27 21.34 -54.14
N GLN A 262 -24.38 20.34 -54.12
CA GLN A 262 -22.94 20.53 -54.05
C GLN A 262 -22.39 20.83 -55.44
N SER A 263 -21.58 21.89 -55.55
CA SER A 263 -20.95 22.25 -56.82
C SER A 263 -19.89 21.23 -57.22
N ILE A 264 -19.74 20.98 -58.52
CA ILE A 264 -18.70 20.07 -59.04
C ILE A 264 -17.31 20.58 -58.62
N GLY A 265 -16.51 19.70 -58.03
CA GLY A 265 -15.16 20.01 -57.51
C GLY A 265 -15.13 20.57 -56.08
N GLU A 266 -16.27 20.98 -55.53
CA GLU A 266 -16.39 21.44 -54.14
C GLU A 266 -16.10 20.28 -53.17
N SER A 267 -15.34 20.55 -52.10
CA SER A 267 -15.06 19.58 -51.02
C SER A 267 -15.62 20.12 -49.71
N ILE A 268 -16.49 19.35 -49.07
CA ILE A 268 -17.17 19.74 -47.83
C ILE A 268 -16.68 18.84 -46.69
N ASN A 269 -16.23 19.43 -45.59
CA ASN A 269 -15.84 18.71 -44.38
C ASN A 269 -17.04 18.51 -43.44
N LEU A 270 -17.37 17.27 -43.11
CA LEU A 270 -18.59 16.91 -42.37
C LEU A 270 -18.55 17.30 -40.88
N GLN A 271 -17.36 17.53 -40.31
CA GLN A 271 -17.20 17.90 -38.89
C GLN A 271 -17.58 19.37 -38.63
N ASN A 272 -17.31 20.24 -39.61
CA ASN A 272 -17.45 21.69 -39.47
C ASN A 272 -18.50 22.29 -40.43
N SER A 273 -19.19 21.45 -41.20
CA SER A 273 -20.19 21.89 -42.17
C SER A 273 -21.57 22.01 -41.53
N SER A 274 -22.28 23.10 -41.86
CA SER A 274 -23.72 23.23 -41.59
C SER A 274 -24.58 22.38 -42.55
N VAL A 275 -23.99 21.95 -43.68
CA VAL A 275 -24.69 21.23 -44.74
C VAL A 275 -24.75 19.74 -44.46
N TYR A 276 -23.64 19.13 -44.06
CA TYR A 276 -23.50 17.70 -43.75
C TYR A 276 -23.07 17.49 -42.29
N LYS A 277 -23.73 18.20 -41.37
CA LYS A 277 -23.45 18.12 -39.94
C LYS A 277 -23.79 16.73 -39.44
N ILE A 278 -22.82 16.10 -38.76
CA ILE A 278 -23.01 14.83 -38.06
C ILE A 278 -23.34 15.11 -36.59
N THR A 279 -24.36 14.43 -36.07
CA THR A 279 -24.72 14.46 -34.65
C THR A 279 -24.88 13.05 -34.10
N PHE A 280 -24.47 12.86 -32.84
CA PHE A 280 -24.49 11.59 -32.13
C PHE A 280 -25.55 11.64 -31.04
N THR A 281 -26.35 10.58 -30.91
CA THR A 281 -27.36 10.43 -29.85
C THR A 281 -27.04 9.19 -29.02
N PRO A 282 -26.83 9.32 -27.69
CA PRO A 282 -26.68 10.58 -26.96
C PRO A 282 -25.36 11.29 -27.33
N SER A 283 -25.32 12.61 -27.16
CA SER A 283 -24.16 13.43 -27.56
C SER A 283 -22.87 13.11 -26.79
N ASN A 284 -23.00 12.48 -25.63
CA ASN A 284 -21.91 12.02 -24.76
C ASN A 284 -21.65 10.51 -24.85
N ALA A 285 -22.09 9.84 -25.91
CA ALA A 285 -21.73 8.44 -26.15
C ALA A 285 -20.20 8.23 -26.06
N THR A 286 -19.78 7.11 -25.46
CA THR A 286 -18.37 6.82 -25.19
C THR A 286 -17.57 6.72 -26.49
N TYR A 287 -18.10 6.01 -27.49
CA TYR A 287 -17.51 5.88 -28.82
C TYR A 287 -18.30 6.67 -29.85
N ARG A 288 -17.65 7.68 -30.44
CA ARG A 288 -18.20 8.59 -31.47
C ARG A 288 -17.33 8.65 -32.73
N THR A 289 -16.44 7.67 -32.90
CA THR A 289 -15.64 7.51 -34.12
C THR A 289 -16.51 6.93 -35.24
N PHE A 290 -16.25 7.37 -36.46
CA PHE A 290 -17.03 6.97 -37.63
C PHE A 290 -16.16 7.00 -38.89
N ARG A 291 -16.63 6.27 -39.90
CA ARG A 291 -16.14 6.33 -41.27
C ARG A 291 -17.25 6.74 -42.24
N ILE A 292 -16.85 7.21 -43.41
CA ILE A 292 -17.80 7.68 -44.43
C ILE A 292 -17.55 6.96 -45.75
N GLU A 293 -18.63 6.63 -46.43
CA GLU A 293 -18.64 5.89 -47.69
C GLU A 293 -19.64 6.53 -48.66
N VAL A 294 -19.42 6.34 -49.95
CA VAL A 294 -20.34 6.76 -51.01
C VAL A 294 -20.67 5.58 -51.91
N GLU A 295 -21.94 5.44 -52.28
CA GLU A 295 -22.39 4.32 -53.13
C GLU A 295 -21.81 4.39 -54.55
N ASP A 296 -21.79 5.58 -55.16
CA ASP A 296 -21.24 5.79 -56.51
C ASP A 296 -20.02 6.71 -56.45
N SER A 297 -18.84 6.09 -56.49
CA SER A 297 -17.55 6.78 -56.47
C SER A 297 -17.23 7.54 -57.76
N SER A 298 -17.99 7.36 -58.84
CA SER A 298 -17.86 8.15 -60.07
C SER A 298 -18.51 9.54 -59.96
N ILE A 299 -19.48 9.67 -59.05
CA ILE A 299 -20.24 10.90 -58.80
C ILE A 299 -19.58 11.74 -57.70
N ALA A 300 -19.17 11.13 -56.59
CA ALA A 300 -18.45 11.80 -55.50
C ALA A 300 -17.28 10.95 -54.98
N SER A 301 -16.28 11.58 -54.36
CA SER A 301 -15.24 10.87 -53.61
C SER A 301 -15.23 11.32 -52.15
N VAL A 302 -14.78 10.41 -51.27
CA VAL A 302 -14.72 10.65 -49.84
C VAL A 302 -13.29 10.53 -49.30
N SER A 303 -12.99 11.30 -48.27
CA SER A 303 -11.80 11.17 -47.42
C SER A 303 -12.26 10.85 -45.98
N ASN A 304 -11.34 10.78 -45.02
CA ASN A 304 -11.69 10.51 -43.61
C ASN A 304 -12.75 11.47 -43.04
N THR A 305 -12.83 12.72 -43.52
CA THR A 305 -13.76 13.72 -42.97
C THR A 305 -14.44 14.61 -44.03
N SER A 306 -14.18 14.39 -45.32
CA SER A 306 -14.71 15.26 -46.37
C SER A 306 -15.28 14.51 -47.56
N VAL A 307 -16.27 15.10 -48.21
CA VAL A 307 -16.88 14.61 -49.45
C VAL A 307 -16.62 15.63 -50.55
N LYS A 308 -16.10 15.18 -51.69
CA LYS A 308 -15.84 15.99 -52.87
C LYS A 308 -16.72 15.56 -54.05
N GLY A 309 -17.42 16.51 -54.66
CA GLY A 309 -18.20 16.26 -55.87
C GLY A 309 -17.31 16.13 -57.11
N LEU A 310 -17.52 15.08 -57.92
CA LEU A 310 -16.72 14.81 -59.11
C LEU A 310 -17.50 15.01 -60.41
N LYS A 311 -18.76 14.56 -60.45
CA LYS A 311 -19.61 14.59 -61.64
C LYS A 311 -21.04 14.94 -61.25
N GLU A 312 -21.76 15.57 -62.17
CA GLU A 312 -23.20 15.79 -62.04
C GLU A 312 -23.96 14.46 -61.90
N GLY A 313 -24.83 14.38 -60.90
CA GLY A 313 -25.61 13.19 -60.56
C GLY A 313 -26.05 13.17 -59.10
N GLU A 314 -26.79 12.12 -58.75
CA GLU A 314 -27.19 11.82 -57.37
C GLU A 314 -26.51 10.55 -56.89
N THR A 315 -26.02 10.53 -55.65
CA THR A 315 -25.46 9.34 -55.01
C THR A 315 -25.78 9.35 -53.51
N THR A 316 -25.56 8.26 -52.79
CA THR A 316 -25.82 8.19 -51.34
C THR A 316 -24.52 8.31 -50.56
N LEU A 317 -24.47 9.28 -49.65
CA LEU A 317 -23.49 9.35 -48.57
C LEU A 317 -23.95 8.49 -47.40
N LYS A 318 -23.08 7.61 -46.92
CA LYS A 318 -23.30 6.80 -45.73
C LYS A 318 -22.24 7.14 -44.68
N VAL A 319 -22.67 7.42 -43.46
CA VAL A 319 -21.80 7.61 -42.29
C VAL A 319 -22.07 6.47 -41.33
N ILE A 320 -21.01 5.73 -40.97
CA ILE A 320 -21.11 4.46 -40.24
C ILE A 320 -20.27 4.57 -38.97
N SER A 321 -20.82 4.15 -37.83
CA SER A 321 -20.05 4.03 -36.58
C SER A 321 -18.94 2.99 -36.75
N ASP A 322 -17.74 3.30 -36.24
CA ASP A 322 -16.64 2.32 -36.21
C ASP A 322 -16.84 1.25 -35.13
N TYR A 323 -17.75 1.48 -34.18
CA TYR A 323 -18.03 0.56 -33.06
C TYR A 323 -19.18 -0.42 -33.37
N ASP A 324 -20.21 0.03 -34.09
CA ASP A 324 -21.37 -0.81 -34.47
C ASP A 324 -21.85 -0.44 -35.87
N GLU A 325 -21.63 -1.34 -36.84
CA GLU A 325 -21.96 -1.11 -38.25
C GLU A 325 -23.47 -0.99 -38.51
N ASN A 326 -24.31 -1.43 -37.57
CA ASN A 326 -25.76 -1.26 -37.66
C ASN A 326 -26.20 0.18 -37.37
N ILE A 327 -25.34 0.99 -36.74
CA ILE A 327 -25.60 2.39 -36.46
C ILE A 327 -24.99 3.22 -37.58
N PHE A 328 -25.84 3.67 -38.50
CA PHE A 328 -25.44 4.49 -39.63
C PHE A 328 -26.49 5.55 -39.97
N ALA A 329 -26.06 6.60 -40.65
CA ALA A 329 -26.92 7.59 -41.27
C ALA A 329 -26.67 7.61 -42.78
N THR A 330 -27.73 7.78 -43.57
CA THR A 330 -27.63 7.99 -45.01
C THR A 330 -28.21 9.33 -45.41
N ARG A 331 -27.67 9.86 -46.51
CA ARG A 331 -28.21 11.06 -47.15
C ARG A 331 -27.91 11.03 -48.64
N THR A 332 -28.89 11.45 -49.45
CA THR A 332 -28.67 11.70 -50.87
C THR A 332 -27.79 12.94 -51.06
N LEU A 333 -26.67 12.75 -51.74
CA LEU A 333 -25.81 13.78 -52.28
C LEU A 333 -26.29 14.15 -53.68
N ARG A 334 -26.61 15.42 -53.87
CA ARG A 334 -26.91 16.00 -55.18
C ARG A 334 -25.72 16.81 -55.62
N ILE A 335 -25.06 16.38 -56.69
CA ILE A 335 -23.94 17.10 -57.28
C ILE A 335 -24.40 17.63 -58.63
N GLY A 336 -24.20 18.92 -58.85
CA GLY A 336 -24.66 19.54 -60.07
C GLY A 336 -24.23 20.99 -60.19
N ILE A 337 -24.78 21.64 -61.21
CA ILE A 337 -24.59 23.06 -61.42
C ILE A 337 -25.61 23.80 -60.57
N VAL A 338 -25.10 24.68 -59.71
CA VAL A 338 -25.95 25.55 -58.90
C VAL A 338 -26.16 26.85 -59.67
N GLU A 339 -27.35 27.01 -60.25
CA GLU A 339 -27.71 28.20 -61.01
C GLU A 339 -27.71 29.46 -60.13
N LEU A 340 -27.17 30.54 -60.69
CA LEU A 340 -27.05 31.82 -60.03
C LEU A 340 -28.39 32.57 -60.09
N ASN A 341 -29.13 32.60 -58.97
CA ASN A 341 -30.43 33.26 -58.93
C ASN A 341 -30.30 34.79 -58.84
N SER A 342 -29.36 35.29 -58.05
CA SER A 342 -29.10 36.73 -57.92
C SER A 342 -27.66 37.03 -57.48
N ILE A 343 -27.22 38.26 -57.75
CA ILE A 343 -25.95 38.81 -57.29
C ILE A 343 -26.18 40.19 -56.68
N SER A 344 -25.50 40.48 -55.58
CA SER A 344 -25.62 41.79 -54.93
C SER A 344 -24.91 42.90 -55.72
N LYS A 345 -23.77 42.60 -56.35
CA LYS A 345 -22.93 43.56 -57.08
C LYS A 345 -22.16 42.89 -58.21
N ILE A 346 -22.00 43.62 -59.32
CA ILE A 346 -21.01 43.33 -60.36
C ILE A 346 -19.85 44.30 -60.17
N LEU A 347 -18.62 43.79 -60.25
CA LEU A 347 -17.38 44.55 -60.15
C LEU A 347 -16.61 44.41 -61.45
N VAL A 348 -16.01 45.51 -61.90
CA VAL A 348 -15.03 45.48 -62.99
C VAL A 348 -13.67 45.78 -62.37
N GLY A 349 -12.80 44.77 -62.33
CA GLY A 349 -11.67 44.73 -61.39
C GLY A 349 -12.19 44.61 -59.95
N ASN A 350 -11.86 45.60 -59.12
CA ASN A 350 -12.27 45.67 -57.69
C ASN A 350 -13.25 46.82 -57.38
N SER A 351 -13.86 47.46 -58.39
CA SER A 351 -14.70 48.66 -58.20
C SER A 351 -16.09 48.50 -58.83
N THR A 352 -17.10 49.05 -58.14
CA THR A 352 -18.47 49.24 -58.64
C THR A 352 -18.63 50.47 -59.54
N SER A 353 -17.59 51.30 -59.66
CA SER A 353 -17.57 52.50 -60.51
C SER A 353 -16.19 52.62 -61.19
N PRO A 354 -15.86 51.70 -62.12
CA PRO A 354 -14.56 51.68 -62.77
C PRO A 354 -14.39 52.90 -63.70
N LYS A 355 -13.22 53.55 -63.66
CA LYS A 355 -12.74 54.35 -64.79
C LYS A 355 -12.04 53.40 -65.77
N LEU A 356 -12.48 53.39 -67.02
CA LEU A 356 -11.94 52.54 -68.09
C LEU A 356 -11.35 53.43 -69.18
N ILE A 357 -10.17 53.06 -69.69
CA ILE A 357 -9.54 53.69 -70.84
C ILE A 357 -9.95 52.90 -72.09
N VAL A 358 -10.21 53.59 -73.20
CA VAL A 358 -10.56 52.96 -74.50
C VAL A 358 -9.43 51.99 -74.90
N GLY A 359 -9.77 50.71 -75.06
CA GLY A 359 -8.84 49.61 -75.37
C GLY A 359 -8.37 48.78 -74.17
N GLU A 360 -8.69 49.16 -72.93
CA GLU A 360 -8.34 48.41 -71.73
C GLU A 360 -9.34 47.27 -71.47
N SER A 361 -8.84 46.05 -71.20
CA SER A 361 -9.67 44.90 -70.79
C SER A 361 -9.54 44.65 -69.29
N LYS A 362 -10.66 44.59 -68.57
CA LYS A 362 -10.70 44.21 -67.14
C LYS A 362 -11.62 43.03 -66.92
N ASN A 363 -11.26 42.19 -65.94
CA ASN A 363 -12.08 41.07 -65.52
C ASN A 363 -13.37 41.58 -64.84
N VAL A 364 -14.48 40.94 -65.17
CA VAL A 364 -15.76 41.13 -64.47
C VAL A 364 -15.85 40.07 -63.38
N THR A 365 -16.07 40.51 -62.14
CA THR A 365 -16.34 39.63 -60.99
C THR A 365 -17.68 40.01 -60.38
N TYR A 366 -18.23 39.15 -59.51
CA TYR A 366 -19.50 39.38 -58.82
C TYR A 366 -19.35 39.11 -57.32
N GLN A 367 -20.18 39.76 -56.51
CA GLN A 367 -20.23 39.56 -55.05
C GLN A 367 -21.67 39.32 -54.58
N GLY A 368 -21.81 38.57 -53.48
CA GLY A 368 -23.10 38.25 -52.87
C GLY A 368 -23.98 37.42 -53.80
N ALA A 369 -23.40 36.35 -54.38
CA ALA A 369 -24.15 35.34 -55.10
C ALA A 369 -25.14 34.64 -54.16
N ASN A 370 -26.35 34.42 -54.64
CA ASN A 370 -27.36 33.62 -53.95
C ASN A 370 -27.88 32.51 -54.90
N PRO A 371 -27.80 31.24 -54.49
CA PRO A 371 -27.16 30.73 -53.26
C PRO A 371 -25.63 30.98 -53.26
N SER A 372 -25.02 30.99 -52.08
CA SER A 372 -23.61 31.41 -51.88
C SER A 372 -22.58 30.52 -52.59
N ASN A 373 -22.97 29.29 -52.95
CA ASN A 373 -22.18 28.32 -53.70
C ASN A 373 -22.51 28.29 -55.20
N ALA A 374 -23.41 29.18 -55.68
CA ALA A 374 -23.70 29.32 -57.10
C ALA A 374 -22.45 29.77 -57.86
N THR A 375 -22.18 29.08 -58.96
CA THR A 375 -21.10 29.44 -59.88
C THR A 375 -21.71 30.01 -61.16
N ALA A 376 -21.30 31.23 -61.52
CA ALA A 376 -21.64 31.78 -62.83
C ALA A 376 -21.01 30.91 -63.92
N VAL A 377 -21.83 30.19 -64.68
CA VAL A 377 -21.36 29.50 -65.89
C VAL A 377 -21.04 30.56 -66.93
N LYS A 378 -19.81 30.54 -67.45
CA LYS A 378 -19.37 31.42 -68.52
C LYS A 378 -20.11 31.02 -69.79
N ASP A 379 -21.09 31.82 -70.22
CA ASP A 379 -21.70 31.64 -71.54
C ASP A 379 -20.58 31.75 -72.60
N LYS A 380 -20.57 30.82 -73.56
CA LYS A 380 -19.62 30.81 -74.69
C LYS A 380 -19.91 31.95 -75.67
N ALA A 381 -20.99 32.70 -75.49
CA ALA A 381 -21.30 33.89 -76.26
C ALA A 381 -20.90 35.18 -75.49
N SER A 382 -19.93 35.92 -76.04
CA SER A 382 -19.60 37.33 -75.75
C SER A 382 -18.95 37.68 -74.40
N ASN A 383 -17.62 37.76 -74.43
CA ASN A 383 -16.77 38.15 -73.29
C ASN A 383 -16.32 39.63 -73.34
N HIS A 384 -17.10 40.54 -73.91
CA HIS A 384 -16.72 41.96 -74.02
C HIS A 384 -17.90 42.91 -73.81
N ILE A 385 -17.80 43.80 -72.82
CA ILE A 385 -18.54 45.06 -72.82
C ILE A 385 -17.67 46.06 -73.59
N LEU A 386 -18.01 46.31 -74.85
CA LEU A 386 -17.43 47.40 -75.63
C LEU A 386 -18.02 48.72 -75.14
N TYR A 387 -17.19 49.51 -74.44
CA TYR A 387 -17.50 50.91 -74.17
C TYR A 387 -17.32 51.69 -75.48
N LYS A 388 -18.41 52.27 -76.00
CA LYS A 388 -18.38 53.23 -77.11
C LYS A 388 -18.11 54.64 -76.60
#